data_AF-A0A8S3JMZ7-F1
#
_entry.id   AF-A0A8S3JMZ7-F1
#
_cell.length_a   1.000
_cell.length_b   1.000
_cell.length_c   1.000
_cell.angle_alpha   90.00
_cell.angle_beta   90.00
_cell.angle_gamma   90.00
#
_symmetry.space_group_name_H-M   'P 1'
#
loop_
_entity.id
_entity.type
_entity.pdbx_description
1 polymer ?
#
loop_
_entity_poly.entity_id
_entity_poly.type
_entity_poly.pdbx_seq_one_letter_code
_entity_poly.pdbx_strand_id
1 'polypeptide(L)'
;MIFLSALLLACKYEEMAIPGMNDFVYVSDNAYSKEDMKEMERRIISTLSFDLGRPLSLNYLRRYSKIIQATDIEHTLGKYLLDLTFADHSFSHLLPSYLSACASFLSRYLLAYKRITSLTSISLVIENLWPKLFMLYHTGYPYEQLRQGIEQLGQLLVGQDTTKLKSVQKKFSQSNMFSIAQHSCCKSAYVQIALSHLST
;
A
#
# COMPACT_ATOMS: atom_id res chain seq x y z
N MET A 1 7.26 2.83 -23.39
CA MET A 1 6.57 4.10 -23.74
C MET A 1 5.39 4.38 -22.81
N ILE A 2 4.35 3.53 -22.74
CA ILE A 2 3.13 3.75 -21.92
C ILE A 2 3.46 4.12 -20.47
N PHE A 3 4.35 3.37 -19.80
CA PHE A 3 4.76 3.65 -18.42
C PHE A 3 5.28 5.08 -18.22
N LEU A 4 6.20 5.55 -19.07
CA LEU A 4 6.81 6.87 -18.93
C LEU A 4 5.81 7.99 -19.23
N SER A 5 4.95 7.80 -20.23
CA SER A 5 3.88 8.76 -20.54
C SER A 5 2.84 8.83 -19.42
N ALA A 6 2.48 7.69 -18.81
CA ALA A 6 1.60 7.66 -17.64
C ALA A 6 2.23 8.33 -16.41
N LEU A 7 3.54 8.12 -16.19
CA LEU A 7 4.27 8.79 -15.12
C LEU A 7 4.34 10.31 -15.34
N LEU A 8 4.63 10.76 -16.56
CA LEU A 8 4.60 12.18 -16.94
C LEU A 8 3.22 12.81 -16.66
N LEU A 9 2.15 12.12 -17.05
CA LEU A 9 0.77 12.56 -16.81
C LEU A 9 0.48 12.68 -15.31
N ALA A 10 0.89 11.68 -14.52
CA ALA A 10 0.72 11.69 -13.07
C ALA A 10 1.51 12.85 -12.42
N CYS A 11 2.74 13.11 -12.85
CA CYS A 11 3.53 14.26 -12.37
C CYS A 11 2.83 15.58 -12.70
N LYS A 12 2.30 15.74 -13.93
CA LYS A 12 1.54 16.94 -14.30
C LYS A 12 0.27 17.14 -13.45
N TYR A 13 -0.30 16.06 -12.92
CA TYR A 13 -1.52 16.09 -12.12
C TYR A 13 -1.26 16.34 -10.62
N GLU A 14 -0.24 15.70 -10.04
CA GLU A 14 0.00 15.69 -8.58
C GLU A 14 1.17 16.58 -8.12
N GLU A 15 2.19 16.84 -8.95
CA GLU A 15 3.43 17.50 -8.50
C GLU A 15 3.38 19.02 -8.71
N MET A 16 3.91 19.77 -7.72
CA MET A 16 4.09 21.23 -7.88
C MET A 16 5.23 21.57 -8.84
N ALA A 17 6.27 20.74 -8.88
CA ALA A 17 7.45 20.92 -9.72
C ALA A 17 7.59 19.73 -10.67
N ILE A 18 7.14 19.91 -11.90
CA ILE A 18 7.07 18.86 -12.91
C ILE A 18 8.43 18.75 -13.62
N PRO A 19 9.03 17.54 -13.73
CA PRO A 19 10.24 17.35 -14.53
C PRO A 19 10.00 17.66 -16.02
N GLY A 20 11.03 18.10 -16.72
CA GLY A 20 10.94 18.37 -18.15
C GLY A 20 10.75 17.08 -18.94
N MET A 21 10.10 17.16 -20.10
CA MET A 21 9.95 15.99 -20.99
C MET A 21 11.30 15.39 -21.43
N ASN A 22 12.35 16.21 -21.50
CA ASN A 22 13.73 15.76 -21.73
C ASN A 22 14.20 14.76 -20.68
N ASP A 23 13.81 14.95 -19.42
CA ASP A 23 14.26 14.11 -18.31
C ASP A 23 13.67 12.71 -18.45
N PHE A 24 12.42 12.61 -18.92
CA PHE A 24 11.78 11.31 -19.19
C PHE A 24 12.38 10.60 -20.41
N VAL A 25 12.74 11.34 -21.47
CA VAL A 25 13.47 10.79 -22.62
C VAL A 25 14.83 10.25 -22.17
N TYR A 26 15.54 11.01 -21.35
CA TYR A 26 16.83 10.62 -20.79
C TYR A 26 16.73 9.37 -19.89
N VAL A 27 15.72 9.31 -19.00
CA VAL A 27 15.46 8.13 -18.14
C VAL A 27 15.15 6.87 -18.96
N SER A 28 14.65 7.04 -20.18
CA SER A 28 14.39 5.93 -21.11
C SER A 28 15.61 5.47 -21.92
N ASP A 29 16.80 6.00 -21.61
CA ASP A 29 18.03 5.81 -22.39
C ASP A 29 17.84 6.21 -23.87
N ASN A 30 17.10 7.31 -24.09
CA ASN A 30 16.71 7.81 -25.42
C ASN A 30 16.00 6.77 -26.30
N ALA A 31 15.36 5.75 -25.72
CA ALA A 31 14.61 4.74 -26.47
C ALA A 31 13.38 5.31 -27.19
N TYR A 32 12.89 6.49 -26.79
CA TYR A 32 11.72 7.16 -27.36
C TYR A 32 11.98 8.64 -27.61
N SER A 33 11.43 9.18 -28.70
CA SER A 33 11.48 10.62 -28.98
C SER A 33 10.44 11.40 -28.15
N LYS A 34 10.58 12.73 -28.10
CA LYS A 34 9.57 13.60 -27.46
C LYS A 34 8.23 13.52 -28.17
N GLU A 35 8.26 13.39 -29.49
CA GLU A 35 7.09 13.30 -30.35
C GLU A 35 6.31 12.02 -30.02
N ASP A 36 7.02 10.90 -29.84
CA ASP A 36 6.42 9.63 -29.40
C ASP A 36 5.78 9.76 -28.02
N MET A 37 6.47 10.43 -27.09
CA MET A 37 5.95 10.65 -25.73
C MET A 37 4.69 11.51 -25.73
N LYS A 38 4.64 12.59 -26.52
CA LYS A 38 3.47 13.46 -26.66
C LYS A 38 2.29 12.71 -27.25
N GLU A 39 2.55 11.88 -28.28
CA GLU A 39 1.49 11.12 -28.91
C GLU A 39 0.90 10.09 -27.96
N MET A 40 1.75 9.37 -27.23
CA MET A 40 1.30 8.43 -26.21
C MET A 40 0.56 9.13 -25.05
N GLU A 41 0.99 10.32 -24.63
CA GLU A 41 0.29 11.12 -23.63
C GLU A 41 -1.15 11.46 -24.08
N ARG A 42 -1.32 11.97 -25.30
CA ARG A 42 -2.65 12.25 -25.88
C ARG A 42 -3.50 11.00 -25.96
N ARG A 43 -2.91 9.86 -26.34
CA ARG A 43 -3.62 8.59 -26.43
C ARG A 43 -4.12 8.13 -25.05
N ILE A 44 -3.29 8.20 -24.02
CA ILE A 44 -3.66 7.81 -22.65
C ILE A 44 -4.80 8.70 -22.14
N ILE A 45 -4.66 10.02 -22.21
CA ILE A 45 -5.67 10.94 -21.65
C ILE A 45 -7.00 10.85 -22.41
N SER A 46 -6.95 10.66 -23.73
CA SER A 46 -8.14 10.42 -24.56
C SER A 46 -8.83 9.12 -24.19
N THR A 47 -8.08 8.03 -23.98
CA THR A 47 -8.62 6.73 -23.57
C THR A 47 -9.30 6.83 -22.19
N LEU A 48 -8.73 7.62 -21.28
CA LEU A 48 -9.30 7.86 -19.95
C LEU A 48 -10.44 8.90 -19.96
N SER A 49 -10.80 9.47 -21.12
CA SER A 49 -11.77 10.56 -21.22
C SER A 49 -11.46 11.74 -20.28
N PHE A 50 -10.16 12.01 -20.09
CA PHE A 50 -9.65 13.02 -19.15
C PHE A 50 -10.03 12.78 -17.67
N ASP A 51 -10.52 11.59 -17.31
CA ASP A 51 -10.81 11.21 -15.93
C ASP A 51 -9.55 10.68 -15.23
N LEU A 52 -8.88 11.57 -14.49
CA LEU A 52 -7.72 11.25 -13.65
C LEU A 52 -8.06 11.27 -12.15
N GLY A 53 -9.34 11.49 -11.80
CA GLY A 53 -9.78 11.79 -10.43
C GLY A 53 -9.93 10.57 -9.51
N ARG A 54 -9.44 9.40 -9.89
CA ARG A 54 -9.61 8.17 -9.11
C ARG A 54 -8.86 8.28 -7.78
N PRO A 55 -9.51 8.08 -6.62
CA PRO A 55 -8.86 8.25 -5.33
C PRO A 55 -7.79 7.17 -5.09
N LEU A 56 -6.60 7.60 -4.67
CA LEU A 56 -5.49 6.70 -4.33
C LEU A 56 -5.72 6.00 -2.99
N SER A 57 -5.20 4.77 -2.86
CA SER A 57 -5.19 4.01 -1.60
C SER A 57 -4.54 4.81 -0.47
N LEU A 58 -3.46 5.54 -0.77
CA LEU A 58 -2.77 6.40 0.20
C LEU A 58 -3.69 7.46 0.85
N ASN A 59 -4.68 7.99 0.13
CA ASN A 59 -5.61 8.98 0.67
C ASN A 59 -6.54 8.35 1.72
N TYR A 60 -7.03 7.15 1.47
CA TYR A 60 -7.79 6.37 2.45
C TYR A 60 -6.93 5.99 3.66
N LEU A 61 -5.68 5.57 3.43
CA LEU A 61 -4.76 5.23 4.53
C LEU A 61 -4.54 6.42 5.46
N ARG A 62 -4.27 7.63 4.91
CA ARG A 62 -4.13 8.86 5.71
C ARG A 62 -5.38 9.13 6.54
N ARG A 63 -6.56 8.95 5.96
CA ARG A 63 -7.84 9.13 6.67
C ARG A 63 -8.00 8.10 7.80
N TYR A 64 -7.78 6.82 7.52
CA TYR A 64 -7.94 5.75 8.50
C TYR A 64 -6.92 5.87 9.63
N SER A 65 -5.67 6.20 9.34
CA SER A 65 -4.63 6.45 10.34
C SER A 65 -5.01 7.59 11.30
N LYS A 66 -5.66 8.65 10.81
CA LYS A 66 -6.18 9.72 11.70
C LYS A 66 -7.31 9.21 12.60
N ILE A 67 -8.23 8.44 12.05
CA ILE A 67 -9.41 7.92 12.78
C ILE A 67 -8.97 6.97 13.91
N ILE A 68 -8.07 6.04 13.63
CA ILE A 68 -7.58 5.04 14.59
C ILE A 68 -6.43 5.56 15.47
N GLN A 69 -6.06 6.84 15.30
CA GLN A 69 -4.92 7.47 15.96
C GLN A 69 -3.65 6.63 15.84
N ALA A 70 -3.32 6.25 14.59
CA ALA A 70 -2.18 5.40 14.31
C ALA A 70 -0.86 6.12 14.63
N THR A 71 0.10 5.37 15.15
CA THR A 71 1.47 5.87 15.31
C THR A 71 2.14 6.07 13.95
N ASP A 72 3.20 6.88 13.89
CA ASP A 72 3.96 7.08 12.65
C ASP A 72 4.53 5.76 12.09
N ILE A 73 4.89 4.83 12.98
CA ILE A 73 5.38 3.50 12.62
C ILE A 73 4.25 2.66 12.00
N GLU A 74 3.05 2.65 12.61
CA GLU A 74 1.87 1.97 12.07
C GLU A 74 1.46 2.52 10.71
N HIS A 75 1.47 3.85 10.56
CA HIS A 75 1.14 4.52 9.31
C HIS A 75 2.18 4.22 8.23
N THR A 76 3.48 4.25 8.58
CA THR A 76 4.56 3.94 7.63
C THR A 76 4.57 2.47 7.23
N LEU A 77 4.26 1.55 8.14
CA LEU A 77 4.07 0.14 7.81
C LEU A 77 2.85 -0.06 6.92
N GLY A 78 1.76 0.67 7.14
CA GLY A 78 0.60 0.67 6.24
C GLY A 78 0.98 1.14 4.83
N LYS A 79 1.78 2.20 4.70
CA LYS A 79 2.30 2.66 3.39
C LYS A 79 3.16 1.59 2.74
N TYR A 80 4.01 0.92 3.51
CA TYR A 80 4.84 -0.15 3.00
C TYR A 80 3.99 -1.27 2.41
N LEU A 81 3.01 -1.77 3.16
CA LEU A 81 2.10 -2.82 2.71
C LEU A 81 1.36 -2.42 1.42
N LEU A 82 0.85 -1.19 1.33
CA LEU A 82 0.21 -0.69 0.11
C LEU A 82 1.17 -0.63 -1.08
N ASP A 83 2.39 -0.13 -0.89
CA ASP A 83 3.37 -0.05 -1.98
C ASP A 83 3.74 -1.45 -2.52
N LEU A 84 3.64 -2.50 -1.71
CA LEU A 84 3.82 -3.88 -2.16
C LEU A 84 2.69 -4.36 -3.07
N THR A 85 1.46 -3.94 -2.83
CA THR A 85 0.32 -4.35 -3.66
C THR A 85 0.44 -3.90 -5.10
N PHE A 86 1.13 -2.77 -5.36
CA PHE A 86 1.32 -2.27 -6.73
C PHE A 86 2.22 -3.18 -7.59
N ALA A 87 3.08 -3.99 -6.96
CA ALA A 87 3.95 -4.91 -7.68
C ALA A 87 3.23 -6.23 -8.06
N ASP A 88 2.12 -6.55 -7.40
CA ASP A 88 1.40 -7.81 -7.58
C ASP A 88 0.04 -7.56 -8.27
N HIS A 89 -0.10 -8.11 -9.47
CA HIS A 89 -1.30 -7.99 -10.28
C HIS A 89 -2.55 -8.53 -9.58
N SER A 90 -2.40 -9.46 -8.63
CA SER A 90 -3.49 -10.05 -7.87
C SER A 90 -4.31 -9.01 -7.10
N PHE A 91 -3.76 -7.83 -6.78
CA PHE A 91 -4.47 -6.78 -6.05
C PHE A 91 -5.11 -5.72 -6.95
N SER A 92 -4.89 -5.77 -8.27
CA SER A 92 -5.34 -4.74 -9.23
C SER A 92 -6.87 -4.55 -9.30
N HIS A 93 -7.62 -5.63 -9.04
CA HIS A 93 -9.08 -5.64 -9.06
C HIS A 93 -9.71 -5.13 -7.75
N LEU A 94 -8.92 -5.00 -6.69
CA LEU A 94 -9.41 -4.60 -5.37
C LEU A 94 -9.58 -3.09 -5.27
N LEU A 95 -10.56 -2.67 -4.47
CA LEU A 95 -10.84 -1.26 -4.23
C LEU A 95 -9.70 -0.61 -3.42
N PRO A 96 -9.25 0.61 -3.77
CA PRO A 96 -8.23 1.32 -3.01
C PRO A 96 -8.60 1.53 -1.53
N SER A 97 -9.88 1.78 -1.25
CA SER A 97 -10.42 1.92 0.12
C SER A 97 -10.30 0.62 0.92
N TYR A 98 -10.54 -0.52 0.28
CA TYR A 98 -10.44 -1.86 0.88
C TYR A 98 -9.00 -2.21 1.19
N LEU A 99 -8.08 -2.02 0.24
CA LEU A 99 -6.64 -2.27 0.45
C LEU A 99 -6.10 -1.45 1.61
N SER A 100 -6.49 -0.17 1.69
CA SER A 100 -6.07 0.70 2.80
C SER A 100 -6.63 0.28 4.15
N ALA A 101 -7.85 -0.27 4.19
CA ALA A 101 -8.42 -0.80 5.42
C ALA A 101 -7.65 -2.05 5.88
N CYS A 102 -7.41 -3.01 4.97
CA CYS A 102 -6.61 -4.21 5.24
C CYS A 102 -5.19 -3.85 5.70
N ALA A 103 -4.52 -2.92 5.00
CA ALA A 103 -3.18 -2.47 5.35
C ALA A 103 -3.13 -1.75 6.72
N SER A 104 -4.13 -0.93 7.04
CA SER A 104 -4.23 -0.25 8.36
C SER A 104 -4.42 -1.25 9.49
N PHE A 105 -5.28 -2.25 9.28
CA PHE A 105 -5.51 -3.30 10.27
C PHE A 105 -4.25 -4.13 10.48
N LEU A 106 -3.67 -4.64 9.39
CA LEU A 106 -2.51 -5.53 9.44
C LEU A 106 -1.30 -4.83 10.06
N SER A 107 -1.06 -3.56 9.75
CA SER A 107 0.07 -2.82 10.33
C SER A 107 -0.05 -2.70 11.86
N ARG A 108 -1.23 -2.35 12.37
CA ARG A 108 -1.51 -2.29 13.81
C ARG A 108 -1.41 -3.65 14.46
N TYR A 109 -1.98 -4.67 13.84
CA TYR A 109 -1.94 -6.04 14.35
C TYR A 109 -0.52 -6.56 14.48
N LEU A 110 0.31 -6.44 13.43
CA LEU A 110 1.68 -6.93 13.45
C LEU A 110 2.54 -6.22 14.51
N LEU A 111 2.32 -4.94 14.76
CA LEU A 111 3.05 -4.20 15.79
C LEU A 111 2.55 -4.51 17.20
N ALA A 112 1.24 -4.73 17.37
CA ALA A 112 0.65 -5.08 18.65
C ALA A 112 0.86 -6.55 19.05
N TYR A 113 1.10 -7.46 18.08
CA TYR A 113 1.11 -8.91 18.32
C TYR A 113 2.09 -9.35 19.42
N LYS A 114 3.32 -8.79 19.49
CA LYS A 114 4.27 -9.06 20.60
C LYS A 114 3.72 -8.75 22.00
N ARG A 115 2.78 -7.80 22.12
CA ARG A 115 2.17 -7.41 23.41
C ARG A 115 0.96 -8.26 23.75
N ILE A 116 0.36 -8.92 22.76
CA ILE A 116 -0.90 -9.66 22.88
C ILE A 116 -0.67 -11.10 23.38
N THR A 117 0.57 -11.57 23.41
CA THR A 117 0.95 -12.91 23.90
C THR A 117 0.74 -13.07 25.43
N SER A 118 -0.45 -13.53 25.83
CA SER A 118 -0.65 -14.85 26.48
C SER A 118 -2.08 -15.11 27.03
N LEU A 119 -2.97 -14.12 27.10
CA LEU A 119 -4.23 -14.25 27.89
C LEU A 119 -5.50 -13.63 27.26
N THR A 120 -5.43 -13.07 26.05
CA THR A 120 -6.55 -12.30 25.48
C THR A 120 -7.28 -13.06 24.37
N SER A 121 -8.60 -13.19 24.48
CA SER A 121 -9.46 -13.75 23.42
C SER A 121 -9.29 -12.96 22.12
N ILE A 122 -9.22 -13.65 20.99
CA ILE A 122 -8.95 -13.02 19.70
C ILE A 122 -10.04 -12.03 19.27
N SER A 123 -11.29 -12.31 19.65
CA SER A 123 -12.42 -11.41 19.40
C SER A 123 -12.22 -10.07 20.09
N LEU A 124 -11.64 -10.06 21.29
CA LEU A 124 -11.33 -8.82 22.02
C LEU A 124 -10.15 -8.07 21.38
N VAL A 125 -9.17 -8.79 20.82
CA VAL A 125 -8.07 -8.19 20.06
C VAL A 125 -8.60 -7.49 18.81
N ILE A 126 -9.47 -8.17 18.05
CA ILE A 126 -10.10 -7.62 16.85
C ILE A 126 -10.93 -6.39 17.22
N GLU A 127 -11.76 -6.48 18.27
CA GLU A 127 -12.60 -5.34 18.69
C GLU A 127 -11.76 -4.15 19.15
N ASN A 128 -10.61 -4.36 19.80
CA ASN A 128 -9.71 -3.28 20.19
C ASN A 128 -8.97 -2.64 19.00
N LEU A 129 -8.60 -3.44 18.00
CA LEU A 129 -7.85 -2.97 16.83
C LEU A 129 -8.74 -2.36 15.75
N TRP A 130 -9.96 -2.88 15.61
CA TRP A 130 -10.94 -2.49 14.59
C TRP A 130 -12.36 -2.57 15.15
N PRO A 131 -12.75 -1.63 16.04
CA PRO A 131 -14.06 -1.66 16.69
C PRO A 131 -15.18 -1.66 15.64
N LYS A 132 -16.06 -2.66 15.69
CA LYS A 132 -16.93 -3.02 14.56
C LYS A 132 -17.82 -1.87 14.11
N LEU A 133 -18.57 -1.26 15.02
CA LEU A 133 -19.52 -0.20 14.70
C LEU A 133 -18.80 1.10 14.27
N PHE A 134 -17.73 1.46 14.96
CA PHE A 134 -16.97 2.68 14.68
C PHE A 134 -16.29 2.62 13.31
N MET A 135 -15.64 1.49 12.99
CA MET A 135 -14.97 1.33 11.71
C MET A 135 -15.93 1.09 10.57
N LEU A 136 -17.07 0.43 10.79
CA LEU A 136 -18.13 0.34 9.79
C LEU A 136 -18.65 1.72 9.40
N TYR A 137 -18.87 2.61 10.38
CA TYR A 137 -19.31 3.98 10.12
C TYR A 137 -18.30 4.80 9.29
N HIS A 138 -17.00 4.67 9.60
CA HIS A 138 -15.97 5.49 8.95
C HIS A 138 -15.40 4.93 7.65
N THR A 139 -15.35 3.61 7.51
CA THR A 139 -14.68 2.91 6.39
C THR A 139 -15.65 2.13 5.52
N GLY A 140 -16.83 1.78 6.04
CA GLY A 140 -17.78 0.90 5.36
C GLY A 140 -17.45 -0.59 5.46
N TYR A 141 -16.34 -0.98 6.10
CA TYR A 141 -15.88 -2.36 6.17
C TYR A 141 -15.78 -2.88 7.62
N PRO A 142 -16.52 -3.95 7.95
CA PRO A 142 -16.29 -4.70 9.18
C PRO A 142 -15.10 -5.68 8.97
N TYR A 143 -14.50 -6.17 10.06
CA TYR A 143 -13.32 -7.04 10.01
C TYR A 143 -13.56 -8.31 9.16
N GLU A 144 -14.76 -8.86 9.22
CA GLU A 144 -15.14 -10.10 8.51
C GLU A 144 -14.96 -9.98 6.99
N GLN A 145 -15.13 -8.78 6.43
CA GLN A 145 -14.90 -8.53 5.00
C GLN A 145 -13.41 -8.32 4.68
N LEU A 146 -12.61 -7.87 5.64
CA LEU A 146 -11.18 -7.59 5.47
C LEU A 146 -10.31 -8.84 5.56
N ARG A 147 -10.81 -9.93 6.19
CA ARG A 147 -10.05 -11.15 6.48
C ARG A 147 -9.25 -11.66 5.28
N GLN A 148 -9.90 -11.85 4.13
CA GLN A 148 -9.25 -12.38 2.94
C GLN A 148 -8.13 -11.44 2.44
N GLY A 149 -8.39 -10.13 2.39
CA GLY A 149 -7.38 -9.15 1.98
C GLY A 149 -6.20 -9.06 2.96
N ILE A 150 -6.46 -9.20 4.25
CA ILE A 150 -5.41 -9.24 5.29
C ILE A 150 -4.52 -10.48 5.11
N GLU A 151 -5.11 -11.65 4.90
CA GLU A 151 -4.38 -12.90 4.64
C GLU A 151 -3.54 -12.79 3.37
N GLN A 152 -4.09 -12.24 2.28
CA GLN A 152 -3.36 -12.00 1.02
C GLN A 152 -2.20 -11.02 1.20
N LEU A 153 -2.41 -9.90 1.89
CA LEU A 153 -1.33 -8.93 2.20
C LEU A 153 -0.24 -9.55 3.08
N GLY A 154 -0.65 -10.37 4.05
CA GLY A 154 0.27 -11.08 4.91
C GLY A 154 1.13 -12.10 4.14
N GLN A 155 0.51 -12.85 3.22
CA GLN A 155 1.23 -13.76 2.31
C GLN A 155 2.18 -12.99 1.38
N LEU A 156 1.77 -11.84 0.86
CA LEU A 156 2.61 -10.96 0.05
C LEU A 156 3.85 -10.50 0.84
N LEU A 157 3.68 -10.15 2.12
CA LEU A 157 4.77 -9.76 3.01
C LEU A 157 5.75 -10.92 3.28
N VAL A 158 5.24 -12.13 3.49
CA VAL A 158 6.05 -13.35 3.66
C VAL A 158 6.80 -13.70 2.36
N GLY A 159 6.17 -13.51 1.20
CA GLY A 159 6.75 -13.81 -0.09
C GLY A 159 7.94 -12.93 -0.47
N GLN A 160 8.11 -11.78 0.18
CA GLN A 160 9.10 -10.77 -0.20
C GLN A 160 10.53 -11.28 -0.27
N ASP A 161 10.93 -12.16 0.65
CA ASP A 161 12.29 -12.71 0.69
C ASP A 161 12.65 -13.45 -0.60
N THR A 162 11.64 -13.99 -1.30
CA THR A 162 11.79 -14.74 -2.55
C THR A 162 11.61 -13.87 -3.80
N THR A 163 11.05 -12.67 -3.67
CA THR A 163 10.77 -11.81 -4.81
C THR A 163 12.03 -11.19 -5.41
N LYS A 164 12.04 -11.06 -6.74
CA LYS A 164 13.09 -10.33 -7.47
C LYS A 164 12.95 -8.81 -7.33
N LEU A 165 11.74 -8.32 -7.05
CA LEU A 165 11.40 -6.89 -7.01
C LEU A 165 11.70 -6.28 -5.63
N LYS A 166 12.96 -5.92 -5.40
CA LYS A 166 13.43 -5.39 -4.09
C LYS A 166 13.36 -3.86 -3.94
N SER A 167 12.92 -3.13 -4.96
CA SER A 167 12.95 -1.65 -4.95
C SER A 167 12.11 -1.03 -3.83
N VAL A 168 10.92 -1.58 -3.57
CA VAL A 168 10.06 -1.12 -2.46
C VAL A 168 10.71 -1.41 -1.11
N GLN A 169 11.25 -2.61 -0.91
CA GLN A 169 11.96 -2.97 0.32
C GLN A 169 13.14 -2.01 0.58
N LYS A 170 13.92 -1.68 -0.46
CA LYS A 170 15.04 -0.73 -0.37
C LYS A 170 14.55 0.67 0.03
N LYS A 171 13.48 1.18 -0.59
CA LYS A 171 12.86 2.47 -0.25
C LYS A 171 12.47 2.54 1.23
N PHE A 172 11.80 1.51 1.75
CA PHE A 172 11.33 1.47 3.13
C PHE A 172 12.39 0.95 4.13
N SER A 173 13.60 0.63 3.67
CA SER A 173 14.76 0.35 4.53
C SER A 173 15.55 1.62 4.88
N GLN A 174 15.22 2.76 4.28
CA GLN A 174 15.86 4.03 4.55
C GLN A 174 15.47 4.57 5.95
N SER A 175 16.37 5.32 6.59
CA SER A 175 16.18 5.84 7.94
C SER A 175 15.03 6.84 8.07
N ASN A 176 14.78 7.64 7.03
CA ASN A 176 13.63 8.54 6.92
C ASN A 176 12.28 7.81 6.89
N MET A 177 12.28 6.51 6.59
CA MET A 177 11.09 5.63 6.59
C MET A 177 11.11 4.66 7.79
N PHE A 178 11.79 5.04 8.89
CA PHE A 178 11.95 4.25 10.12
C PHE A 178 12.60 2.87 9.93
N SER A 179 13.26 2.64 8.78
CA SER A 179 13.76 1.32 8.38
C SER A 179 12.70 0.22 8.52
N ILE A 180 11.43 0.55 8.26
CA ILE A 180 10.28 -0.31 8.56
C ILE A 180 10.34 -1.66 7.86
N ALA A 181 10.93 -1.72 6.67
CA ALA A 181 11.10 -2.97 5.93
C ALA A 181 12.04 -3.97 6.66
N GLN A 182 12.92 -3.47 7.52
CA GLN A 182 13.85 -4.28 8.34
C GLN A 182 13.29 -4.53 9.75
N HIS A 183 12.13 -3.96 10.08
CA HIS A 183 11.55 -4.07 11.40
C HIS A 183 11.20 -5.52 11.74
N SER A 184 11.34 -5.89 13.02
CA SER A 184 11.14 -7.28 13.46
C SER A 184 9.74 -7.84 13.15
N CYS A 185 8.73 -6.98 12.99
CA CYS A 185 7.37 -7.37 12.66
C CYS A 185 7.16 -7.77 11.18
N CYS A 186 8.11 -7.42 10.30
CA CYS A 186 8.05 -7.73 8.87
C CYS A 186 8.73 -9.07 8.53
N LYS A 187 9.36 -9.73 9.51
CA LYS A 187 10.03 -11.02 9.29
C LYS A 187 9.00 -12.11 8.95
N SER A 188 9.26 -12.87 7.89
CA SER A 188 8.37 -13.92 7.38
C SER A 188 7.86 -14.88 8.45
N ALA A 189 8.74 -15.39 9.32
CA ALA A 189 8.34 -16.27 10.42
C ALA A 189 7.39 -15.60 11.42
N TYR A 190 7.61 -14.32 11.73
CA TYR A 190 6.75 -13.56 12.64
C TYR A 190 5.36 -13.35 12.05
N VAL A 191 5.31 -12.96 10.76
CA VAL A 191 4.06 -12.72 10.05
C VAL A 191 3.23 -14.00 9.94
N GLN A 192 3.86 -15.13 9.60
CA GLN A 192 3.18 -16.42 9.53
C GLN A 192 2.52 -16.82 10.85
N ILE A 193 3.26 -16.70 11.96
CA ILE A 193 2.72 -17.01 13.30
C ILE A 193 1.59 -16.05 13.64
N ALA A 194 1.77 -14.75 13.40
CA ALA A 194 0.75 -13.75 13.68
C ALA A 194 -0.54 -14.02 12.88
N LEU A 195 -0.44 -14.41 11.60
CA LEU A 195 -1.60 -14.75 10.78
C LEU A 195 -2.28 -16.05 11.22
N SER A 196 -1.53 -17.07 11.67
CA SER A 196 -2.15 -18.32 12.14
C SER A 196 -3.00 -18.13 13.39
N HIS A 197 -2.71 -17.11 14.20
CA HIS A 197 -3.60 -16.75 15.30
C HIS A 197 -4.89 -16.11 14.78
N LEU A 198 -4.85 -15.18 13.81
CA LEU A 198 -6.06 -14.54 13.27
C LEU A 198 -7.03 -15.51 12.57
N SER A 199 -6.55 -16.68 12.14
CA SER A 199 -7.35 -17.65 11.41
C SER A 199 -8.09 -18.67 12.28
N THR A 200 -7.73 -18.80 13.57
CA THR A 200 -8.41 -19.65 14.57
C THR A 200 -9.59 -18.94 15.21
#